data_AF-A0A562T3W4-F1
#
_entry.id   AF-A0A562T3W4-F1
#
_cell.length_a   1.000
_cell.length_b   1.000
_cell.length_c   1.000
_cell.angle_alpha   90.00
_cell.angle_beta   90.00
_cell.angle_gamma   90.00
#
_symmetry.space_group_name_H-M   'P 1'
#
loop_
_entity.id
_entity.type
_entity.pdbx_description
1 polymer ?
#
loop_
_entity_poly.entity_id
_entity_poly.type
_entity_poly.pdbx_seq_one_letter_code
_entity_poly.pdbx_strand_id
1 'polypeptide(L)'
;MSSNILVDRICEYCGRTFQAKTTVTRYCSHTCNKRGYKAIKRGEKIQVIKKEVEAVKSKPIESILSKPVLNVNEAAMLINFTKQGINKMIRSGRLKARNFGIRQTRIRREDLDALFELPEGIVPLGQKKIEEEQSWPYQTSECYTIIEVLDRYDITPPTLQKILAENNVRKQRDGRNVLVPRMVVDELLKDFHPKEDIGMAPDQLVPLNPLDCYTIRQVEQLIGRSATSVYYGIVKRGIRKERIGKEVYVPRVDVDKWRAELLREMEIEEKYSLDELSKLMKRSRTNIDEILRKHGVEKIRGKKKVYVAKRDVDHLIPLYKIR
;
A
#
# COMPACT_ATOMS: atom_id res chain seq x y z
N MET A 1 77.30 5.35 -36.30
CA MET A 1 76.24 5.79 -37.23
C MET A 1 75.00 6.14 -36.43
N SER A 2 74.75 7.42 -36.19
CA SER A 2 73.56 7.89 -35.48
C SER A 2 72.48 8.22 -36.50
N SER A 3 71.62 7.26 -36.83
CA SER A 3 70.41 7.53 -37.58
C SER A 3 69.49 8.39 -36.71
N ASN A 4 69.26 9.63 -37.11
CA ASN A 4 68.37 10.59 -36.45
C ASN A 4 66.90 10.18 -36.73
N ILE A 5 66.51 9.05 -36.16
CA ILE A 5 65.19 8.44 -36.37
C ILE A 5 64.19 9.17 -35.47
N LEU A 6 63.20 9.80 -36.10
CA LEU A 6 62.03 10.36 -35.43
C LEU A 6 60.80 9.57 -35.88
N VAL A 7 60.11 8.94 -34.92
CA VAL A 7 58.91 8.13 -35.19
C VAL A 7 57.76 8.66 -34.35
N ASP A 8 56.61 8.89 -34.97
CA ASP A 8 55.40 9.28 -34.23
C ASP A 8 54.81 8.08 -33.49
N ARG A 9 54.60 8.23 -32.18
CA ARG A 9 54.04 7.20 -31.28
C ARG A 9 52.95 7.75 -30.40
N ILE A 10 52.05 6.88 -29.95
CA ILE A 10 51.01 7.22 -28.97
C ILE A 10 51.52 6.87 -27.57
N CYS A 11 51.43 7.83 -26.64
CA CYS A 11 51.81 7.62 -25.25
C CYS A 11 50.86 6.64 -24.56
N GLU A 12 51.39 5.55 -24.01
CA GLU A 12 50.59 4.51 -23.35
C GLU A 12 49.83 4.98 -22.10
N TYR A 13 50.23 6.13 -21.52
CA TYR A 13 49.55 6.68 -20.34
C TYR A 13 48.52 7.75 -20.66
N CYS A 14 48.85 8.73 -21.51
CA CYS A 14 47.98 9.89 -21.78
C CYS A 14 47.29 9.86 -23.15
N GLY A 15 47.60 8.87 -23.99
CA GLY A 15 46.97 8.68 -25.31
C GLY A 15 47.35 9.72 -26.37
N ARG A 16 48.27 10.66 -26.06
CA ARG A 16 48.71 11.69 -27.02
C ARG A 16 49.80 11.18 -27.95
N THR A 17 49.78 11.64 -29.19
CA THR A 17 50.87 11.42 -30.15
C THR A 17 52.11 12.25 -29.77
N PHE A 18 53.30 11.68 -29.95
CA PHE A 18 54.58 12.34 -29.69
C PHE A 18 55.68 11.77 -30.58
N GLN A 19 56.71 12.57 -30.85
CA GLN A 19 57.89 12.16 -31.63
C GLN A 19 58.91 11.45 -30.73
N ALA A 20 59.13 10.18 -31.01
CA ALA A 20 60.10 9.32 -30.35
C ALA A 20 61.44 9.32 -31.10
N LYS A 21 62.54 9.52 -30.35
CA LYS A 21 63.91 9.40 -30.89
C LYS A 21 64.45 7.96 -30.89
N THR A 22 63.75 7.04 -30.24
CA THR A 22 64.13 5.62 -30.15
C THR A 22 62.90 4.72 -30.28
N THR A 23 63.10 3.52 -30.83
CA THR A 23 62.05 2.51 -31.04
C THR A 23 61.53 1.87 -29.74
N VAL A 24 62.10 2.19 -28.58
CA VAL A 24 61.70 1.64 -27.27
C VAL A 24 60.96 2.63 -26.39
N THR A 25 60.81 3.89 -26.81
CA THR A 25 60.08 4.90 -26.02
C THR A 25 58.57 4.64 -26.04
N ARG A 26 57.98 4.56 -24.85
CA ARG A 26 56.56 4.21 -24.60
C ARG A 26 55.71 5.40 -24.15
N TYR A 27 56.34 6.47 -23.68
CA TYR A 27 55.67 7.62 -23.06
C TYR A 27 56.22 8.94 -23.61
N CYS A 28 55.34 9.94 -23.73
CA CYS A 28 55.71 11.27 -24.24
C CYS A 28 56.59 12.09 -23.29
N SER A 29 56.65 11.72 -22.01
CA SER A 29 57.41 12.45 -21.00
C SER A 29 57.79 11.56 -19.82
N HIS A 30 58.79 11.98 -19.05
CA HIS A 30 59.17 11.32 -17.80
C HIS A 30 58.04 11.34 -16.75
N THR A 31 57.18 12.36 -16.77
CA THR A 31 55.99 12.43 -15.90
C THR A 31 54.95 11.37 -16.28
N CYS A 32 54.69 11.17 -17.58
CA CYS A 32 53.81 10.11 -18.05
C CYS A 32 54.38 8.72 -17.74
N ASN A 33 55.69 8.53 -17.87
CA ASN A 33 56.34 7.27 -17.50
C ASN A 33 56.14 6.93 -16.00
N LYS A 34 56.40 7.90 -15.10
CA LYS A 34 56.19 7.71 -13.65
C LYS A 34 54.73 7.38 -13.31
N ARG A 35 53.77 8.03 -13.97
CA ARG A 35 52.34 7.78 -13.75
C ARG A 35 51.90 6.45 -14.34
N GLY A 36 52.36 6.09 -15.54
CA GLY A 36 52.14 4.78 -16.18
C GLY A 36 52.66 3.64 -15.32
N TYR A 37 53.90 3.74 -14.81
CA TYR A 37 54.47 2.76 -13.89
C TYR A 37 53.62 2.57 -12.62
N LYS A 38 53.17 3.67 -11.99
CA LYS A 38 52.29 3.60 -10.82
C LYS A 38 50.92 2.98 -11.15
N ALA A 39 50.37 3.25 -12.34
CA ALA A 39 49.11 2.67 -12.78
C ALA A 39 49.23 1.15 -13.01
N ILE A 40 50.30 0.70 -13.65
CA ILE A 40 50.60 -0.73 -13.84
C ILE A 40 50.73 -1.44 -12.48
N LYS A 41 51.52 -0.89 -11.56
CA LYS A 41 51.69 -1.44 -10.20
C LYS A 41 50.38 -1.50 -9.40
N ARG A 42 49.46 -0.55 -9.60
CA ARG A 42 48.11 -0.61 -9.00
C ARG A 42 47.27 -1.71 -9.65
N GLY A 43 47.32 -1.84 -10.97
CA GLY A 43 46.63 -2.89 -11.71
C GLY A 43 47.07 -4.30 -11.30
N GLU A 44 48.38 -4.52 -11.14
CA GLU A 44 48.94 -5.78 -10.63
C GLU A 44 48.36 -6.16 -9.25
N LYS A 45 48.31 -5.21 -8.30
CA LYS A 45 47.72 -5.44 -6.97
C LYS A 45 46.24 -5.81 -7.04
N ILE A 46 45.48 -5.13 -7.90
CA ILE A 46 44.05 -5.42 -8.09
C ILE A 46 43.85 -6.82 -8.69
N GLN A 47 44.70 -7.25 -9.62
CA GLN A 47 44.61 -8.58 -10.21
C GLN A 47 44.94 -9.69 -9.20
N VAL A 48 45.92 -9.49 -8.31
CA VAL A 48 46.21 -10.44 -7.22
C VAL A 48 44.99 -10.62 -6.33
N ILE A 49 44.38 -9.52 -5.88
CA ILE A 49 43.16 -9.55 -5.06
C ILE A 49 42.00 -10.23 -5.80
N LYS A 50 41.80 -9.95 -7.10
CA LYS A 50 40.75 -10.59 -7.89
C LYS A 50 40.94 -12.11 -7.96
N LYS A 51 42.18 -12.58 -8.20
CA LYS A 51 42.51 -14.01 -8.22
C LYS A 51 42.31 -14.68 -6.86
N GLU A 52 42.66 -13.99 -5.77
CA GLU A 52 42.40 -14.48 -4.41
C GLU A 52 40.89 -14.61 -4.11
N VAL A 53 40.10 -13.60 -4.48
CA VAL A 53 38.64 -13.64 -4.31
C VAL A 53 38.01 -14.75 -5.14
N GLU A 54 38.48 -14.98 -6.36
CA GLU A 54 37.99 -16.02 -7.26
C GLU A 54 38.35 -17.43 -6.76
N ALA A 55 39.55 -17.62 -6.21
CA ALA A 55 39.98 -18.87 -5.58
C ALA A 55 39.21 -19.20 -4.29
N VAL A 56 38.74 -18.19 -3.54
CA VAL A 56 37.87 -18.41 -2.36
C VAL A 56 36.43 -18.77 -2.77
N LYS A 57 35.97 -18.32 -3.94
CA LYS A 57 34.63 -18.65 -4.45
C LYS A 57 34.51 -20.05 -5.06
N SER A 58 35.58 -20.63 -5.59
CA SER A 58 35.55 -21.94 -6.27
C SER A 58 35.75 -23.14 -5.32
N LYS A 59 36.58 -23.01 -4.29
CA LYS A 59 36.83 -24.04 -3.26
C LYS A 59 35.60 -24.54 -2.45
N PRO A 60 34.50 -23.77 -2.24
CA PRO A 60 33.37 -24.24 -1.46
C PRO A 60 32.53 -25.32 -2.16
N ILE A 61 32.46 -25.33 -3.49
CA ILE A 61 31.43 -26.10 -4.22
C ILE A 61 31.72 -27.61 -4.19
N GLU A 62 32.98 -28.01 -4.40
CA GLU A 62 33.38 -29.43 -4.38
C GLU A 62 33.14 -30.08 -3.01
N SER A 63 33.40 -29.35 -1.93
CA SER A 63 33.15 -29.82 -0.55
C SER A 63 31.67 -29.98 -0.22
N ILE A 64 30.78 -29.32 -0.97
CA ILE A 64 29.33 -29.37 -0.75
C ILE A 64 28.73 -30.54 -1.53
N LEU A 65 29.25 -30.85 -2.72
CA LEU A 65 28.75 -31.94 -3.58
C LEU A 65 28.83 -33.32 -2.91
N SER A 66 29.83 -33.57 -2.07
CA SER A 66 30.03 -34.85 -1.38
C SER A 66 29.20 -35.03 -0.10
N LYS A 67 28.47 -34.00 0.36
CA LYS A 67 27.71 -34.07 1.61
C LYS A 67 26.33 -34.70 1.38
N PRO A 68 25.95 -35.76 2.13
CA PRO A 68 24.61 -36.36 2.02
C PRO A 68 23.51 -35.48 2.63
N VAL A 69 23.88 -34.59 3.55
CA VAL A 69 22.96 -33.66 4.22
C VAL A 69 23.51 -32.24 4.09
N LEU A 70 22.65 -31.34 3.63
CA LEU A 70 22.97 -29.97 3.32
C LEU A 70 22.27 -29.03 4.29
N ASN A 71 22.90 -27.89 4.59
CA ASN A 71 22.20 -26.75 5.16
C ASN A 71 21.51 -25.91 4.07
N VAL A 72 20.64 -24.98 4.47
CA VAL A 72 19.87 -24.14 3.53
C VAL A 72 20.76 -23.32 2.59
N ASN A 73 21.93 -22.87 3.05
CA ASN A 73 22.86 -22.10 2.22
C ASN A 73 23.60 -22.98 1.22
N GLU A 74 24.02 -24.16 1.64
CA GLU A 74 24.69 -25.15 0.80
C GLU A 74 23.74 -25.65 -0.30
N ALA A 75 22.50 -25.97 0.06
CA ALA A 75 21.46 -26.28 -0.91
C ALA A 75 21.24 -25.11 -1.89
N ALA A 76 21.22 -23.86 -1.39
CA ALA A 76 21.05 -22.66 -2.23
C ALA A 76 22.18 -22.52 -3.26
N MET A 77 23.41 -22.80 -2.85
CA MET A 77 24.57 -22.78 -3.75
C MET A 77 24.50 -23.89 -4.80
N LEU A 78 24.10 -25.11 -4.42
CA LEU A 78 24.06 -26.24 -5.34
C LEU A 78 23.05 -26.05 -6.48
N ILE A 79 21.85 -25.57 -6.17
CA ILE A 79 20.79 -25.36 -7.17
C ILE A 79 20.75 -23.93 -7.71
N ASN A 80 21.79 -23.13 -7.45
CA ASN A 80 21.89 -21.71 -7.84
C ASN A 80 20.61 -20.91 -7.52
N PHE A 81 20.11 -21.06 -6.30
CA PHE A 81 18.88 -20.44 -5.84
C PHE A 81 19.12 -19.47 -4.68
N THR A 82 18.13 -18.63 -4.38
CA THR A 82 18.22 -17.78 -3.17
C THR A 82 17.86 -18.60 -1.93
N LYS A 83 18.49 -18.26 -0.80
CA LYS A 83 18.13 -18.81 0.53
C LYS A 83 16.64 -18.64 0.85
N GLN A 84 16.06 -17.52 0.40
CA GLN A 84 14.64 -17.25 0.55
C GLN A 84 13.78 -18.20 -0.28
N GLY A 85 14.18 -18.48 -1.52
CA GLY A 85 13.49 -19.44 -2.39
C GLY A 85 13.48 -20.85 -1.79
N ILE A 86 14.59 -21.32 -1.22
CA ILE A 86 14.64 -22.61 -0.52
C ILE A 86 13.74 -22.62 0.71
N ASN A 87 13.81 -21.59 1.55
CA ASN A 87 12.91 -21.49 2.71
C ASN A 87 11.44 -21.44 2.30
N LYS A 88 11.10 -20.83 1.16
CA LYS A 88 9.74 -20.84 0.61
C LYS A 88 9.33 -22.26 0.20
N MET A 89 10.19 -23.00 -0.50
CA MET A 89 9.92 -24.39 -0.88
C MET A 89 9.74 -25.32 0.32
N ILE A 90 10.51 -25.11 1.39
CA ILE A 90 10.35 -25.86 2.65
C ILE A 90 9.01 -25.50 3.31
N ARG A 91 8.67 -24.22 3.42
CA ARG A 91 7.40 -23.76 4.02
C ARG A 91 6.17 -24.20 3.23
N SER A 92 6.28 -24.29 1.90
CA SER A 92 5.20 -24.76 1.03
C SER A 92 5.11 -26.29 0.95
N GLY A 93 5.97 -27.03 1.67
CA GLY A 93 6.00 -28.49 1.65
C GLY A 93 6.57 -29.13 0.38
N ARG A 94 7.05 -28.33 -0.58
CA ARG A 94 7.61 -28.81 -1.86
C ARG A 94 8.99 -29.45 -1.69
N LEU A 95 9.75 -29.03 -0.68
CA LEU A 95 11.06 -29.60 -0.34
C LEU A 95 11.03 -30.13 1.09
N LYS A 96 11.32 -31.41 1.27
CA LYS A 96 11.43 -32.05 2.58
C LYS A 96 12.69 -31.57 3.30
N ALA A 97 12.52 -31.10 4.52
CA ALA A 97 13.62 -30.69 5.38
C ALA A 97 13.29 -30.98 6.84
N ARG A 98 14.31 -31.28 7.64
CA ARG A 98 14.19 -31.50 9.09
C ARG A 98 14.85 -30.35 9.83
N ASN A 99 14.14 -29.77 10.79
CA ASN A 99 14.68 -28.71 11.64
C ASN A 99 15.12 -29.29 12.99
N PHE A 100 16.38 -29.07 13.35
CA PHE A 100 16.96 -29.51 14.63
C PHE A 100 17.08 -28.38 15.67
N GLY A 101 16.68 -27.15 15.34
CA GLY A 101 16.76 -26.02 16.27
C GLY A 101 16.88 -24.65 15.58
N ILE A 102 17.40 -23.66 16.30
CA ILE A 102 17.53 -22.30 15.75
C ILE A 102 18.54 -22.31 14.61
N ARG A 103 18.07 -22.02 13.38
CA ARG A 103 18.88 -22.01 12.15
C ARG A 103 19.54 -23.35 11.81
N GLN A 104 19.00 -24.46 12.31
CA GLN A 104 19.54 -25.81 12.08
C GLN A 104 18.63 -26.65 11.16
N THR A 105 18.16 -26.04 10.06
CA THR A 105 17.45 -26.77 9.02
C THR A 105 18.42 -27.59 8.19
N ARG A 106 18.11 -28.88 8.03
CA ARG A 106 18.88 -29.87 7.28
C ARG A 106 18.02 -30.47 6.17
N ILE A 107 18.58 -30.54 4.97
CA ILE A 107 17.95 -31.01 3.74
C ILE A 107 18.76 -32.21 3.27
N ARG A 108 18.13 -33.34 2.95
CA ARG A 108 18.87 -34.47 2.36
C ARG A 108 19.18 -34.15 0.90
N ARG A 109 20.34 -34.57 0.42
CA ARG A 109 20.73 -34.37 -0.98
C ARG A 109 19.73 -35.04 -1.93
N GLU A 110 19.32 -36.26 -1.59
CA GLU A 110 18.28 -37.05 -2.27
C GLU A 110 16.97 -36.26 -2.43
N ASP A 111 16.45 -35.65 -1.36
CA ASP A 111 15.21 -34.85 -1.42
C ASP A 111 15.36 -33.60 -2.30
N LEU A 112 16.59 -33.07 -2.42
CA LEU A 112 16.89 -31.92 -3.28
C LEU A 112 17.03 -32.34 -4.75
N ASP A 113 17.62 -33.50 -5.03
CA ASP A 113 17.74 -34.07 -6.37
C ASP A 113 16.41 -34.60 -6.90
N ALA A 114 15.57 -35.15 -6.01
CA ALA A 114 14.19 -35.54 -6.29
C ALA A 114 13.30 -34.36 -6.75
N LEU A 115 13.73 -33.10 -6.58
CA LEU A 115 13.05 -31.95 -7.20
C LEU A 115 13.17 -31.94 -8.73
N PHE A 116 14.20 -32.58 -9.26
CA PHE A 116 14.52 -32.68 -10.69
C PHE A 116 14.20 -34.05 -11.27
N GLU A 117 14.10 -35.08 -10.43
CA GLU A 117 13.55 -36.38 -10.82
C GLU A 117 12.03 -36.23 -11.00
N LEU A 118 11.61 -36.21 -12.26
CA LEU A 118 10.20 -36.09 -12.62
C LEU A 118 9.45 -37.34 -12.09
N PRO A 119 8.32 -37.21 -11.37
CA PRO A 119 7.32 -38.27 -11.43
C PRO A 119 6.89 -38.46 -12.89
N GLU A 120 6.81 -39.72 -13.33
CA GLU A 120 6.19 -40.09 -14.61
C GLU A 120 4.82 -39.40 -14.72
N GLY A 121 4.68 -38.45 -15.64
CA GLY A 121 3.46 -37.65 -15.81
C GLY A 121 3.58 -36.13 -15.68
N ILE A 122 4.78 -35.54 -15.70
CA ILE A 122 4.89 -34.08 -15.86
C ILE A 122 4.69 -33.67 -17.31
N VAL A 123 3.46 -33.22 -17.55
CA VAL A 123 3.03 -32.37 -18.64
C VAL A 123 3.91 -31.08 -18.63
N PRO A 124 4.60 -30.69 -19.73
CA PRO A 124 5.48 -29.51 -19.78
C PRO A 124 4.80 -28.25 -19.23
N LEU A 125 5.59 -27.35 -18.61
CA LEU A 125 5.10 -26.12 -17.93
C LEU A 125 4.12 -25.27 -18.76
N GLY A 126 4.13 -25.39 -20.09
CA GLY A 126 3.16 -24.78 -21.00
C GLY A 126 1.79 -25.44 -20.96
N GLN A 127 1.69 -26.77 -20.89
CA GLN A 127 0.43 -27.50 -20.97
C GLN A 127 -0.46 -27.34 -19.72
N LYS A 128 0.11 -27.20 -18.52
CA LYS A 128 -0.69 -26.89 -17.31
C LYS A 128 -1.35 -25.49 -17.39
N LYS A 129 -0.66 -24.56 -18.04
CA LYS A 129 -1.17 -23.22 -18.34
C LYS A 129 -2.24 -23.29 -19.42
N ILE A 130 -2.01 -24.11 -20.45
CA ILE A 130 -2.94 -24.33 -21.56
C ILE A 130 -4.21 -25.05 -21.09
N GLU A 131 -4.17 -26.05 -20.21
CA GLU A 131 -5.38 -26.71 -19.68
C GLU A 131 -6.17 -25.79 -18.72
N GLU A 132 -5.48 -25.00 -17.89
CA GLU A 132 -6.11 -23.96 -17.06
C GLU A 132 -6.63 -22.75 -17.87
N GLU A 133 -6.09 -22.50 -19.07
CA GLU A 133 -6.55 -21.49 -20.04
C GLU A 133 -7.59 -22.04 -21.04
N GLN A 134 -7.63 -23.35 -21.29
CA GLN A 134 -8.54 -24.03 -22.24
C GLN A 134 -9.86 -24.48 -21.59
N SER A 135 -10.00 -24.41 -20.27
CA SER A 135 -11.33 -24.38 -19.61
C SER A 135 -12.03 -23.01 -19.76
N TRP A 136 -11.71 -22.29 -20.84
CA TRP A 136 -12.27 -21.00 -21.22
C TRP A 136 -12.93 -21.14 -22.60
N PRO A 137 -14.09 -20.52 -22.85
CA PRO A 137 -14.90 -19.68 -21.96
C PRO A 137 -15.98 -20.50 -21.21
N TYR A 138 -16.29 -20.10 -19.98
CA TYR A 138 -17.57 -20.47 -19.37
C TYR A 138 -18.70 -19.91 -20.25
N GLN A 139 -19.74 -20.69 -20.50
CA GLN A 139 -20.96 -20.16 -21.11
C GLN A 139 -21.52 -19.06 -20.22
N THR A 140 -22.07 -17.99 -20.81
CA THR A 140 -22.65 -16.84 -20.08
C THR A 140 -23.70 -17.25 -19.04
N SER A 141 -24.27 -18.46 -19.17
CA SER A 141 -25.18 -19.11 -18.23
C SER A 141 -24.56 -19.46 -16.86
N GLU A 142 -23.25 -19.70 -16.79
CA GLU A 142 -22.55 -20.19 -15.58
C GLU A 142 -21.80 -19.09 -14.82
N CYS A 143 -21.94 -17.84 -15.26
CA CYS A 143 -21.36 -16.67 -14.61
C CYS A 143 -22.43 -15.74 -14.02
N TYR A 144 -22.07 -15.02 -12.96
CA TYR A 144 -22.79 -13.82 -12.51
C TYR A 144 -22.06 -12.57 -12.95
N THR A 145 -22.80 -11.51 -13.23
CA THR A 145 -22.21 -10.17 -13.29
C THR A 145 -21.92 -9.66 -11.88
N ILE A 146 -20.94 -8.76 -11.71
CA ILE A 146 -20.69 -8.12 -10.42
C ILE A 146 -21.98 -7.51 -9.84
N ILE A 147 -22.83 -6.90 -10.67
CA ILE A 147 -24.09 -6.28 -10.24
C ILE A 147 -25.03 -7.35 -9.65
N GLU A 148 -25.20 -8.48 -10.35
CA GLU A 148 -26.03 -9.60 -9.86
C GLU A 148 -25.52 -10.17 -8.53
N VAL A 149 -24.21 -10.24 -8.32
CA VAL A 149 -23.65 -10.71 -7.04
C VAL A 149 -23.93 -9.72 -5.92
N LEU A 150 -23.80 -8.42 -6.18
CA LEU A 150 -24.08 -7.38 -5.20
C LEU A 150 -25.56 -7.37 -4.80
N ASP A 151 -26.46 -7.54 -5.78
CA ASP A 151 -27.90 -7.57 -5.53
C ASP A 151 -28.35 -8.85 -4.81
N ARG A 152 -27.78 -10.01 -5.15
CA ARG A 152 -28.15 -11.31 -4.53
C ARG A 152 -27.68 -11.46 -3.09
N TYR A 153 -26.47 -10.97 -2.79
CA TYR A 153 -25.83 -11.21 -1.50
C TYR A 153 -25.77 -9.96 -0.61
N ASP A 154 -26.34 -8.83 -1.04
CA ASP A 154 -26.34 -7.52 -0.35
C ASP A 154 -24.96 -7.09 0.15
N ILE A 155 -23.92 -7.37 -0.64
CA ILE A 155 -22.55 -7.07 -0.28
C ILE A 155 -22.17 -5.71 -0.84
N THR A 156 -21.43 -4.91 -0.08
CA THR A 156 -20.90 -3.66 -0.62
C THR A 156 -19.83 -3.95 -1.69
N PRO A 157 -19.75 -3.15 -2.78
CA PRO A 157 -18.72 -3.30 -3.82
C PRO A 157 -17.28 -3.49 -3.29
N PRO A 158 -16.79 -2.74 -2.27
CA PRO A 158 -15.45 -2.96 -1.74
C PRO A 158 -15.29 -4.29 -1.01
N THR A 159 -16.32 -4.77 -0.29
CA THR A 159 -16.28 -6.06 0.39
C THR A 159 -16.23 -7.20 -0.63
N LEU A 160 -17.05 -7.15 -1.68
CA LEU A 160 -17.00 -8.13 -2.76
C LEU A 160 -15.64 -8.13 -3.46
N GLN A 161 -15.08 -6.95 -3.76
CA GLN A 161 -13.75 -6.86 -4.37
C GLN A 161 -12.65 -7.46 -3.50
N LYS A 162 -12.72 -7.25 -2.18
CA LYS A 162 -11.79 -7.82 -1.20
C LYS A 162 -11.89 -9.35 -1.15
N ILE A 163 -13.10 -9.88 -1.03
CA ILE A 163 -13.36 -11.34 -0.99
C ILE A 163 -12.87 -12.02 -2.28
N LEU A 164 -13.17 -11.42 -3.44
CA LEU A 164 -12.71 -11.94 -4.73
C LEU A 164 -11.18 -11.90 -4.87
N ALA A 165 -10.52 -10.90 -4.29
CA ALA A 165 -9.06 -10.78 -4.31
C ALA A 165 -8.38 -11.76 -3.34
N GLU A 166 -8.91 -11.91 -2.12
CA GLU A 166 -8.37 -12.81 -1.09
C GLU A 166 -8.48 -14.29 -1.51
N ASN A 167 -9.54 -14.63 -2.25
CA ASN A 167 -9.76 -15.99 -2.76
C ASN A 167 -9.24 -16.22 -4.19
N ASN A 168 -8.49 -15.27 -4.77
CA ASN A 168 -7.94 -15.34 -6.13
C ASN A 168 -8.99 -15.71 -7.21
N VAL A 169 -10.21 -15.20 -7.08
CA VAL A 169 -11.30 -15.53 -8.00
C VAL A 169 -11.02 -14.89 -9.37
N ARG A 170 -11.02 -15.73 -10.40
CA ARG A 170 -10.80 -15.32 -11.79
C ARG A 170 -11.99 -14.47 -12.28
N LYS A 171 -11.69 -13.36 -12.99
CA LYS A 171 -12.67 -12.38 -13.48
C LYS A 171 -12.59 -12.30 -15.00
N GLN A 172 -13.71 -12.40 -15.70
CA GLN A 172 -13.81 -12.18 -17.15
C GLN A 172 -14.40 -10.80 -17.42
N ARG A 173 -13.86 -10.06 -18.39
CA ARG A 173 -14.54 -8.86 -18.92
C ARG A 173 -15.36 -9.28 -20.13
N ASP A 174 -16.67 -9.05 -20.05
CA ASP A 174 -17.59 -9.19 -21.17
C ASP A 174 -18.20 -7.82 -21.46
N GLY A 175 -17.64 -7.12 -22.45
CA GLY A 175 -17.96 -5.72 -22.75
C GLY A 175 -17.74 -4.79 -21.55
N ARG A 176 -18.83 -4.24 -21.00
CA ARG A 176 -18.83 -3.36 -19.81
C ARG A 176 -18.94 -4.12 -18.49
N ASN A 177 -19.34 -5.38 -18.54
CA ASN A 177 -19.60 -6.19 -17.36
C ASN A 177 -18.37 -7.02 -17.00
N VAL A 178 -18.23 -7.29 -15.72
CA VAL A 178 -17.24 -8.23 -15.21
C VAL A 178 -18.01 -9.46 -14.72
N LEU A 179 -17.68 -10.61 -15.30
CA LEU A 179 -18.27 -11.91 -15.02
C LEU A 179 -17.41 -12.71 -14.05
N VAL A 180 -18.07 -13.40 -13.13
CA VAL A 180 -17.46 -14.24 -12.09
C VAL A 180 -18.22 -15.58 -12.03
N PRO A 181 -17.55 -16.74 -11.86
CA PRO A 181 -18.23 -18.05 -11.85
C PRO A 181 -19.25 -18.18 -10.71
N ARG A 182 -20.47 -18.66 -11.02
CA ARG A 182 -21.56 -18.78 -10.04
C ARG A 182 -21.20 -19.69 -8.88
N MET A 183 -20.67 -20.88 -9.15
CA MET A 183 -20.34 -21.86 -8.10
C MET A 183 -19.34 -21.32 -7.07
N VAL A 184 -18.29 -20.63 -7.54
CA VAL A 184 -17.25 -20.08 -6.68
C VAL A 184 -17.82 -18.94 -5.82
N VAL A 185 -18.66 -18.08 -6.42
CA VAL A 185 -19.30 -16.98 -5.69
C VAL A 185 -20.27 -17.53 -4.65
N ASP A 186 -21.12 -18.48 -5.03
CA ASP A 186 -22.11 -19.07 -4.13
C ASP A 186 -21.43 -19.81 -2.97
N GLU A 187 -20.27 -20.44 -3.19
CA GLU A 187 -19.47 -21.04 -2.12
C GLU A 187 -18.80 -20.04 -1.19
N LEU A 188 -18.22 -18.98 -1.75
CA LEU A 188 -17.55 -17.94 -0.97
C LEU A 188 -18.51 -17.06 -0.17
N LEU A 189 -19.76 -16.97 -0.62
CA LEU A 189 -20.78 -16.10 -0.03
C LEU A 189 -21.86 -16.87 0.74
N LYS A 190 -21.65 -18.17 1.05
CA LYS A 190 -22.59 -18.98 1.87
C LYS A 190 -22.92 -18.35 3.22
N ASP A 191 -21.94 -17.66 3.82
CA ASP A 191 -22.07 -17.02 5.13
C ASP A 191 -22.73 -15.63 5.05
N PHE A 192 -22.92 -15.10 3.84
CA PHE A 192 -23.63 -13.85 3.60
C PHE A 192 -25.09 -14.17 3.34
N HIS A 193 -25.93 -13.97 4.35
CA HIS A 193 -27.37 -14.11 4.19
C HIS A 193 -27.85 -13.07 3.16
N PRO A 194 -28.59 -13.48 2.11
CA PRO A 194 -29.40 -12.57 1.33
C PRO A 194 -30.27 -11.76 2.30
N LYS A 195 -30.63 -10.52 1.95
CA LYS A 195 -31.63 -9.78 2.72
C LYS A 195 -32.86 -10.68 2.89
N GLU A 196 -33.05 -11.22 4.09
CA GLU A 196 -34.38 -11.58 4.55
C GLU A 196 -35.15 -10.26 4.50
N ASP A 197 -36.22 -10.25 3.72
CA ASP A 197 -37.19 -9.18 3.70
C ASP A 197 -37.59 -8.87 5.15
N ILE A 198 -36.96 -7.87 5.76
CA ILE A 198 -37.55 -7.17 6.89
C ILE A 198 -38.77 -6.50 6.27
N GLY A 199 -39.90 -7.18 6.39
CA GLY A 199 -41.15 -6.83 5.73
C GLY A 199 -41.41 -5.34 5.75
N MET A 200 -41.18 -4.71 4.61
CA MET A 200 -41.96 -3.57 4.17
C MET A 200 -42.58 -4.01 2.87
N ALA A 201 -43.90 -4.20 2.91
CA ALA A 201 -44.68 -4.53 1.74
C ALA A 201 -44.31 -3.61 0.56
N PRO A 202 -44.25 -4.10 -0.68
CA PRO A 202 -43.91 -3.30 -1.87
C PRO A 202 -44.85 -2.12 -2.14
N ASP A 203 -45.96 -2.03 -1.42
CA ASP A 203 -47.08 -1.14 -1.68
C ASP A 203 -47.00 0.23 -0.98
N GLN A 204 -45.84 0.58 -0.39
CA GLN A 204 -45.60 1.92 0.19
C GLN A 204 -44.21 2.50 -0.13
N LEU A 205 -43.65 2.21 -1.31
CA LEU A 205 -42.71 3.16 -1.93
C LEU A 205 -43.51 4.38 -2.39
N VAL A 206 -43.78 5.30 -1.46
CA VAL A 206 -44.25 6.63 -1.84
C VAL A 206 -43.08 7.28 -2.59
N PRO A 207 -43.22 7.62 -3.88
CA PRO A 207 -42.19 8.35 -4.61
C PRO A 207 -41.83 9.59 -3.81
N LEU A 208 -40.54 9.87 -3.62
CA LEU A 208 -40.16 11.11 -2.98
C LEU A 208 -40.73 12.27 -3.82
N ASN A 209 -41.71 12.97 -3.26
CA ASN A 209 -42.30 14.13 -3.91
C ASN A 209 -41.16 15.13 -4.18
N PRO A 210 -40.98 15.60 -5.42
CA PRO A 210 -39.93 16.57 -5.76
C PRO A 210 -40.00 17.86 -4.93
N LEU A 211 -41.15 18.14 -4.30
CA LEU A 211 -41.37 19.29 -3.41
C LEU A 211 -40.73 19.10 -2.02
N ASP A 212 -40.57 17.87 -1.54
CA ASP A 212 -40.09 17.53 -0.20
C ASP A 212 -38.62 17.11 -0.16
N CYS A 213 -37.90 17.38 -1.27
CA CYS A 213 -36.47 17.08 -1.42
C CYS A 213 -35.64 18.35 -1.62
N TYR A 214 -34.35 18.25 -1.29
CA TYR A 214 -33.32 19.17 -1.74
C TYR A 214 -32.43 18.49 -2.79
N THR A 215 -32.00 19.26 -3.78
CA THR A 215 -30.89 18.84 -4.64
C THR A 215 -29.58 18.98 -3.88
N ILE A 216 -28.56 18.20 -4.25
CA ILE A 216 -27.25 18.28 -3.59
C ILE A 216 -26.67 19.70 -3.62
N ARG A 217 -26.91 20.47 -4.70
CA ARG A 217 -26.50 21.87 -4.80
C ARG A 217 -27.21 22.77 -3.78
N GLN A 218 -28.50 22.53 -3.53
CA GLN A 218 -29.23 23.24 -2.48
C GLN A 218 -28.71 22.85 -1.09
N VAL A 219 -28.38 21.56 -0.87
CA VAL A 219 -27.78 21.10 0.39
C VAL A 219 -26.41 21.75 0.63
N GLU A 220 -25.58 21.90 -0.40
CA GLU A 220 -24.30 22.62 -0.33
C GLU A 220 -24.48 24.07 0.13
N GLN A 221 -25.48 24.77 -0.42
CA GLN A 221 -25.79 26.16 -0.04
C GLN A 221 -26.35 26.26 1.39
N LEU A 222 -27.20 25.32 1.81
CA LEU A 222 -27.82 25.32 3.14
C LEU A 222 -26.83 24.99 4.26
N ILE A 223 -25.88 24.11 3.99
CA ILE A 223 -24.87 23.64 4.95
C ILE A 223 -23.57 24.46 4.85
N GLY A 224 -23.36 25.18 3.76
CA GLY A 224 -22.15 25.97 3.52
C GLY A 224 -20.89 25.10 3.37
N ARG A 225 -21.02 23.88 2.86
CA ARG A 225 -19.91 22.93 2.67
C ARG A 225 -19.82 22.47 1.22
N SER A 226 -18.64 21.99 0.84
CA SER A 226 -18.38 21.45 -0.50
C SER A 226 -19.22 20.20 -0.78
N ALA A 227 -19.52 19.97 -2.06
CA ALA A 227 -20.21 18.78 -2.57
C ALA A 227 -19.72 17.48 -1.92
N THR A 228 -18.39 17.31 -1.87
CA THR A 228 -17.74 16.12 -1.31
C THR A 228 -18.04 15.93 0.18
N SER A 229 -18.03 17.03 0.96
CA SER A 229 -18.42 16.97 2.37
C SER A 229 -19.91 16.70 2.54
N VAL A 230 -20.75 17.16 1.61
CA VAL A 230 -22.18 16.88 1.61
C VAL A 230 -22.42 15.38 1.40
N TYR A 231 -21.80 14.80 0.38
CA TYR A 231 -21.87 13.36 0.10
C TYR A 231 -21.37 12.51 1.28
N TYR A 232 -20.23 12.88 1.87
CA TYR A 232 -19.70 12.17 3.03
C TYR A 232 -20.64 12.24 4.23
N GLY A 233 -21.25 13.41 4.47
CA GLY A 233 -22.21 13.62 5.55
C GLY A 233 -23.50 12.81 5.38
N ILE A 234 -24.00 12.70 4.15
CA ILE A 234 -25.16 11.85 3.78
C ILE A 234 -24.86 10.37 4.08
N VAL A 235 -23.70 9.88 3.64
CA VAL A 235 -23.28 8.49 3.86
C VAL A 235 -23.09 8.21 5.35
N LYS A 236 -22.42 9.10 6.08
CA LYS A 236 -22.16 8.94 7.52
C LYS A 236 -23.45 8.88 8.35
N ARG A 237 -24.49 9.60 7.92
CA ARG A 237 -25.79 9.67 8.62
C ARG A 237 -26.83 8.68 8.10
N GLY A 238 -26.49 7.89 7.07
CA GLY A 238 -27.43 6.91 6.48
C GLY A 238 -28.65 7.54 5.81
N ILE A 239 -28.54 8.78 5.32
CA ILE A 239 -29.67 9.48 4.70
C ILE A 239 -29.94 8.88 3.32
N ARG A 240 -31.20 8.51 3.04
CA ARG A 240 -31.61 8.00 1.73
C ARG A 240 -31.43 9.07 0.66
N LYS A 241 -30.99 8.66 -0.53
CA LYS A 241 -30.83 9.55 -1.70
C LYS A 241 -31.34 8.84 -2.93
N GLU A 242 -31.99 9.59 -3.80
CA GLU A 242 -32.52 9.07 -5.07
C GLU A 242 -31.98 9.89 -6.22
N ARG A 243 -31.67 9.22 -7.34
CA ARG A 243 -31.23 9.89 -8.56
C ARG A 243 -32.39 9.96 -9.52
N ILE A 244 -32.89 11.17 -9.76
CA ILE A 244 -33.95 11.43 -10.72
C ILE A 244 -33.32 12.24 -11.86
N GLY A 245 -33.09 11.59 -13.00
CA GLY A 245 -32.42 12.19 -14.16
C GLY A 245 -30.95 12.58 -13.90
N LYS A 246 -30.62 13.86 -14.09
CA LYS A 246 -29.27 14.39 -13.91
C LYS A 246 -28.95 14.80 -12.48
N GLU A 247 -29.96 14.92 -11.62
CA GLU A 247 -29.81 15.40 -10.26
C GLU A 247 -30.04 14.29 -9.24
N VAL A 248 -29.47 14.49 -8.05
CA VAL A 248 -29.64 13.60 -6.90
C VAL A 248 -30.38 14.38 -5.82
N TYR A 249 -31.42 13.75 -5.30
CA TYR A 249 -32.35 14.32 -4.35
C TYR A 249 -32.20 13.66 -2.99
N VAL A 250 -32.35 14.46 -1.95
CA VAL A 250 -32.22 14.07 -0.55
C VAL A 250 -33.44 14.62 0.22
N PRO A 251 -34.08 13.85 1.12
CA PRO A 251 -35.22 14.34 1.91
C PRO A 251 -34.89 15.62 2.67
N ARG A 252 -35.77 16.63 2.62
CA ARG A 252 -35.58 17.90 3.36
C ARG A 252 -35.49 17.68 4.86
N VAL A 253 -36.35 16.83 5.41
CA VAL A 253 -36.43 16.53 6.86
C VAL A 253 -35.08 16.09 7.43
N ASP A 254 -34.37 15.23 6.72
CA ASP A 254 -33.09 14.70 7.20
C ASP A 254 -31.96 15.71 7.04
N VAL A 255 -31.99 16.50 5.97
CA VAL A 255 -31.05 17.60 5.75
C VAL A 255 -31.23 18.71 6.79
N ASP A 256 -32.47 19.07 7.13
CA ASP A 256 -32.78 20.09 8.12
C ASP A 256 -32.37 19.65 9.53
N LYS A 257 -32.59 18.38 9.88
CA LYS A 257 -32.05 17.77 11.12
C LYS A 257 -30.53 17.84 11.15
N TRP A 258 -29.87 17.48 10.07
CA TRP A 258 -28.41 17.55 9.95
C TRP A 258 -27.91 19.00 10.09
N ARG A 259 -28.58 19.96 9.45
CA ARG A 259 -28.26 21.37 9.59
C ARG A 259 -28.42 21.85 11.04
N ALA A 260 -29.47 21.42 11.73
CA ALA A 260 -29.69 21.75 13.14
C ALA A 260 -28.62 21.11 14.07
N GLU A 261 -28.11 19.93 13.75
CA GLU A 261 -26.92 19.37 14.44
C GLU A 261 -25.68 20.23 14.23
N LEU A 262 -25.40 20.64 13.00
CA LEU A 262 -24.24 21.47 12.68
C LEU A 262 -24.29 22.84 13.37
N LEU A 263 -25.47 23.46 13.43
CA LEU A 263 -25.67 24.70 14.17
C LEU A 263 -25.40 24.52 15.67
N ARG A 264 -25.83 23.39 16.26
CA ARG A 264 -25.51 23.05 17.66
C ARG A 264 -24.02 22.82 17.89
N GLU A 265 -23.31 22.20 16.94
CA GLU A 265 -21.85 22.03 17.00
C GLU A 265 -21.12 23.38 16.92
N MET A 266 -21.56 24.29 16.07
CA MET A 266 -21.02 25.64 15.95
C MET A 266 -21.24 26.47 17.22
N GLU A 267 -22.42 26.40 17.84
CA GLU A 267 -22.69 27.02 19.14
C GLU A 267 -21.80 26.45 20.27
N ILE A 268 -21.29 25.22 20.12
CA ILE A 268 -20.31 24.66 21.06
C ILE A 268 -18.93 25.27 20.85
N GLU A 269 -18.53 25.61 19.62
CA GLU A 269 -17.28 26.32 19.30
C GLU A 269 -17.32 27.80 19.71
N GLU A 270 -18.50 28.41 19.78
CA GLU A 270 -18.72 29.74 20.35
C GLU A 270 -18.75 29.76 21.88
N LYS A 271 -18.05 28.82 22.52
CA LYS A 271 -17.83 28.78 23.98
C LYS A 271 -16.34 28.85 24.28
N TYR A 272 -15.98 29.46 25.40
CA TYR A 272 -14.65 29.31 25.98
C TYR A 272 -14.66 28.19 27.00
N SER A 273 -13.64 27.35 26.99
CA SER A 273 -13.33 26.53 28.16
C SER A 273 -12.78 27.42 29.29
N LEU A 274 -13.01 27.04 30.54
CA LEU A 274 -12.45 27.79 31.68
C LEU A 274 -10.91 27.93 31.61
N ASP A 275 -10.23 26.96 31.02
CA ASP A 275 -8.77 26.97 30.85
C ASP A 275 -8.33 27.97 29.75
N GLU A 276 -9.08 28.08 28.66
CA GLU A 276 -8.84 29.12 27.63
C GLU A 276 -9.11 30.51 28.19
N LEU A 277 -10.18 30.67 28.97
CA LEU A 277 -10.51 31.92 29.61
C LEU A 277 -9.44 32.35 30.61
N SER A 278 -8.85 31.38 31.32
CA SER A 278 -7.72 31.59 32.23
C SER A 278 -6.49 32.12 31.54
N LYS A 279 -6.18 31.61 30.36
CA LYS A 279 -5.08 32.13 29.53
C LYS A 279 -5.39 33.52 28.98
N LEU A 280 -6.62 33.76 28.52
CA LEU A 280 -7.02 35.04 27.92
C LEU A 280 -7.02 36.19 28.95
N MET A 281 -7.53 35.94 30.15
CA MET A 281 -7.57 36.92 31.24
C MET A 281 -6.26 36.98 32.05
N LYS A 282 -5.32 36.04 31.83
CA LYS A 282 -4.09 35.85 32.63
C LYS A 282 -4.35 35.74 34.13
N ARG A 283 -5.39 34.99 34.52
CA ARG A 283 -5.81 34.83 35.93
C ARG A 283 -5.97 33.36 36.31
N SER A 284 -5.91 33.07 37.61
CA SER A 284 -6.14 31.72 38.14
C SER A 284 -7.58 31.28 37.95
N ARG A 285 -7.79 29.96 37.86
CA ARG A 285 -9.11 29.34 37.67
C ARG A 285 -10.11 29.69 38.77
N THR A 286 -9.63 29.82 40.02
CA THR A 286 -10.45 30.23 41.17
C THR A 286 -10.95 31.67 41.03
N ASN A 287 -10.10 32.59 40.58
CA ASN A 287 -10.46 33.99 40.38
C ASN A 287 -11.49 34.15 39.25
N ILE A 288 -11.35 33.34 38.19
CA ILE A 288 -12.33 33.31 37.09
C ILE A 288 -13.68 32.77 37.56
N ASP A 289 -13.69 31.74 38.40
CA ASP A 289 -14.93 31.22 38.99
C ASP A 289 -15.65 32.24 39.89
N GLU A 290 -14.91 33.17 40.52
CA GLU A 290 -15.48 34.31 41.25
C GLU A 290 -16.03 35.38 40.31
N ILE A 291 -15.28 35.74 39.25
CA ILE A 291 -15.72 36.71 38.24
C ILE A 291 -17.01 36.23 37.57
N LEU A 292 -17.07 34.96 37.15
CA LEU A 292 -18.25 34.38 36.54
C LEU A 292 -19.45 34.34 37.49
N ARG A 293 -19.23 34.06 38.79
CA ARG A 293 -20.28 34.13 39.81
C ARG A 293 -20.79 35.55 40.04
N LYS A 294 -19.89 36.54 40.06
CA LYS A 294 -20.23 37.96 40.27
C LYS A 294 -21.09 38.53 39.15
N HIS A 295 -20.84 38.09 37.91
CA HIS A 295 -21.58 38.53 36.72
C HIS A 295 -22.72 37.58 36.33
N GLY A 296 -23.03 36.57 37.15
CA GLY A 296 -24.16 35.67 36.92
C GLY A 296 -24.04 34.80 35.67
N VAL A 297 -22.82 34.50 35.21
CA VAL A 297 -22.59 33.73 33.98
C VAL A 297 -22.84 32.24 34.23
N GLU A 298 -23.75 31.66 33.46
CA GLU A 298 -24.07 30.23 33.53
C GLU A 298 -22.93 29.36 32.99
N LYS A 299 -22.63 28.28 33.73
CA LYS A 299 -21.56 27.33 33.39
C LYS A 299 -22.16 26.08 32.75
N ILE A 300 -21.67 25.74 31.56
CA ILE A 300 -22.09 24.57 30.81
C ILE A 300 -21.14 23.42 31.14
N ARG A 301 -21.64 22.38 31.82
CA ARG A 301 -20.85 21.18 32.17
C ARG A 301 -20.72 20.26 30.95
N GLY A 302 -19.52 20.16 30.39
CA GLY A 302 -19.19 19.17 29.35
C GLY A 302 -18.61 17.86 29.93
N LYS A 303 -18.39 16.86 29.08
CA LYS A 303 -17.93 15.51 29.50
C LYS A 303 -16.57 15.48 30.23
N LYS A 304 -15.65 16.41 29.92
CA LYS A 304 -14.31 16.51 30.54
C LYS A 304 -13.91 17.92 30.96
N LYS A 305 -14.64 18.95 30.51
CA LYS A 305 -14.33 20.36 30.71
C LYS A 305 -15.60 21.15 30.97
N VAL A 306 -15.46 22.31 31.62
CA VAL A 306 -16.56 23.26 31.86
C VAL A 306 -16.37 24.43 30.90
N TYR A 307 -17.49 24.85 30.30
CA TYR A 307 -17.54 25.86 29.25
C TYR A 307 -18.44 27.03 29.66
N VAL A 308 -18.20 28.18 29.06
CA VAL A 308 -19.01 29.40 29.17
C VAL A 308 -19.21 29.98 27.77
N ALA A 309 -20.37 30.56 27.48
CA ALA A 309 -20.64 31.11 26.15
C ALA A 309 -19.82 32.38 25.91
N LYS A 310 -19.23 32.53 24.71
CA LYS A 310 -18.39 33.68 24.37
C LYS A 310 -19.15 35.00 24.52
N ARG A 311 -20.41 35.04 24.06
CA ARG A 311 -21.33 36.18 24.22
C ARG A 311 -21.40 36.75 25.64
N ASP A 312 -21.34 35.89 26.65
CA ASP A 312 -21.54 36.27 28.06
C ASP A 312 -20.21 36.67 28.73
N VAL A 313 -19.07 36.47 28.06
CA VAL A 313 -17.75 36.64 28.67
C VAL A 313 -16.82 37.56 27.87
N ASP A 314 -17.04 37.74 26.57
CA ASP A 314 -16.21 38.58 25.69
C ASP A 314 -16.06 40.01 26.21
N HIS A 315 -17.15 40.59 26.74
CA HIS A 315 -17.14 41.92 27.32
C HIS A 315 -16.38 42.00 28.67
N LEU A 316 -16.22 40.87 29.37
CA LEU A 316 -15.50 40.77 30.64
C LEU A 316 -13.99 40.59 30.44
N ILE A 317 -13.56 40.00 29.32
CA ILE A 317 -12.15 39.76 29.01
C ILE A 317 -11.30 41.04 29.12
N PRO A 318 -11.62 42.16 28.45
CA PRO A 318 -10.79 43.37 28.54
C PRO A 318 -10.83 44.03 29.92
N LEU A 319 -11.91 43.88 30.69
CA LEU A 319 -12.07 44.51 32.01
C LEU A 319 -11.21 43.85 33.09
N TYR A 320 -10.99 42.54 32.99
CA TYR A 320 -10.31 41.74 34.02
C TYR A 320 -8.93 41.23 33.62
N LYS A 321 -8.49 41.52 32.38
CA LYS A 321 -7.17 41.16 31.87
C LYS A 321 -6.07 41.95 32.59
N ILE A 322 -5.20 41.24 33.29
CA ILE A 322 -3.99 41.83 33.89
C ILE A 322 -2.98 42.10 32.75
N ARG A 323 -2.35 43.28 32.73
CA ARG A 323 -1.30 43.61 31.74
C ARG A 323 -0.11 42.66 31.85
#